data_AF-A0A3D4S8B7-F1
#
_entry.id   AF-A0A3D4S8B7-F1
#
_cell.length_a   1.000
_cell.length_b   1.000
_cell.length_c   1.000
_cell.angle_alpha   90.00
_cell.angle_beta   90.00
_cell.angle_gamma   90.00
#
_symmetry.space_group_name_H-M   'P 1'
#
loop_
_entity.id
_entity.type
_entity.pdbx_description
1 polymer ?
#
loop_
_entity_poly.entity_id
_entity_poly.type
_entity_poly.pdbx_seq_one_letter_code
_entity_poly.pdbx_strand_id
1 'polypeptide(L)'
;MRNDYLAVSGAKKSRVVIPDFSGGADYDKDEGAGSLSRASDSFNFDFSGGELKTGYGLKKYLPLANFTVRSAWLFTRYDHDKDERDDIMLATDDAGMLYERHASQGASSFSQVEGVNFADVPTYINYRLYGDDVVLMCSVKDGMYVYDGVREPYKVDDAPLITSMALHGERLFVTVGGEKKDLWFSEDLDPTNWDASLKGGGFIEMTDERGDLNRVISFLGYVYVFRERGISRVYASGRQTDFAVTNLFVSGGRIYPGSVTVCGDRVLFLATDGLYAFDGANATKILGKVTGVISSGERCASAYRDGKYYLSFRRDYTTQEEPIGCENEYANPVNNMLLVLEIATGKYSLSRGLDITGFTCADDAGVVAITSRGETGTVEKCGRGINCSLKKVWVVPKTDMGTADKKTVREIRLFTKSAVKITLKSDTASLEVNFTSGRDVQRKRVSFSGRRIGMEISSYADDVLVSRPSLIVTHGGF
;
A
#
# COMPACT_ATOMS: atom_id res chain seq x y z
N MET A 1 30.26 -1.44 72.70
CA MET A 1 29.03 -1.22 71.89
C MET A 1 29.47 -1.01 70.45
N ARG A 2 29.38 -2.05 69.61
CA ARG A 2 29.59 -1.95 68.16
C ARG A 2 28.20 -1.77 67.54
N ASN A 3 28.03 -0.71 66.74
CA ASN A 3 26.82 -0.44 65.98
C ASN A 3 26.52 -1.61 65.06
N ASP A 4 25.37 -2.24 65.27
CA ASP A 4 24.81 -3.22 64.36
C ASP A 4 24.40 -2.56 63.04
N TYR A 5 24.67 -3.33 62.00
CA TYR A 5 24.58 -2.97 60.60
C TYR A 5 23.17 -2.54 60.21
N LEU A 6 23.06 -1.31 59.68
CA LEU A 6 22.02 -0.96 58.71
C LEU A 6 22.17 -1.91 57.51
N ALA A 7 21.36 -2.97 57.48
CA ALA A 7 21.14 -3.75 56.27
C ALA A 7 20.43 -2.86 55.25
N VAL A 8 21.20 -2.13 54.45
CA VAL A 8 20.70 -1.41 53.29
C VAL A 8 20.05 -2.46 52.39
N SER A 9 18.71 -2.47 52.34
CA SER A 9 17.99 -3.37 51.45
C SER A 9 18.48 -3.09 50.02
N GLY A 10 19.12 -4.08 49.39
CA GLY A 10 19.64 -3.90 48.04
C GLY A 10 18.49 -3.55 47.09
N ALA A 11 18.68 -2.54 46.24
CA ALA A 11 17.67 -2.12 45.28
C ALA A 11 17.09 -3.32 44.51
N LYS A 12 15.77 -3.51 44.57
CA LYS A 12 15.08 -4.65 43.97
C LYS A 12 15.34 -4.67 42.46
N LYS A 13 15.97 -5.75 41.99
CA LYS A 13 16.20 -6.00 40.57
C LYS A 13 15.02 -6.76 39.98
N SER A 14 14.59 -6.35 38.81
CA SER A 14 13.57 -7.02 38.01
C SER A 14 14.04 -7.16 36.57
N ARG A 15 13.56 -8.20 35.89
CA ARG A 15 13.77 -8.39 34.46
C ARG A 15 12.47 -8.03 33.75
N VAL A 16 12.51 -7.00 32.92
CA VAL A 16 11.41 -6.62 32.04
C VAL A 16 11.72 -7.19 30.67
N VAL A 17 10.89 -8.12 30.20
CA VAL A 17 10.99 -8.68 28.86
C VAL A 17 9.98 -7.95 27.98
N ILE A 18 10.45 -7.33 26.90
CA ILE A 18 9.53 -6.78 25.92
C ILE A 18 8.82 -7.98 25.27
N PRO A 19 7.47 -7.98 25.18
CA PRO A 19 6.74 -9.01 24.45
C PRO A 19 7.27 -9.17 23.02
N ASP A 20 6.89 -10.26 22.35
CA ASP A 20 7.19 -10.35 20.93
C ASP A 20 6.52 -9.21 20.16
N PHE A 21 7.04 -8.93 18.97
CA PHE A 21 6.62 -7.77 18.17
C PHE A 21 5.33 -8.04 17.36
N SER A 22 4.69 -9.19 17.53
CA SER A 22 3.52 -9.60 16.73
C SER A 22 2.29 -8.71 16.98
N GLY A 23 2.28 -7.96 18.08
CA GLY A 23 1.21 -7.01 18.40
C GLY A 23 1.11 -5.83 17.43
N GLY A 24 2.12 -5.57 16.61
CA GLY A 24 2.15 -4.47 15.64
C GLY A 24 2.14 -3.08 16.29
N ALA A 25 1.74 -2.08 15.51
CA ALA A 25 1.65 -0.68 15.94
C ALA A 25 0.23 -0.29 16.36
N ASP A 26 0.14 0.72 17.22
CA ASP A 26 -1.11 1.36 17.67
C ASP A 26 -0.92 2.88 17.59
N TYR A 27 -1.41 3.47 16.50
CA TYR A 27 -1.27 4.89 16.17
C TYR A 27 -2.37 5.77 16.78
N ASP A 28 -3.43 5.16 17.31
CA ASP A 28 -4.61 5.89 17.82
C ASP A 28 -4.49 6.20 19.32
N LYS A 29 -3.55 5.57 20.03
CA LYS A 29 -3.39 5.72 21.48
C LYS A 29 -2.28 6.69 21.84
N ASP A 30 -2.57 7.55 22.81
CA ASP A 30 -1.54 8.33 23.50
C ASP A 30 -0.49 7.44 24.17
N GLU A 31 0.77 7.91 24.23
CA GLU A 31 1.90 7.18 24.83
C GLU A 31 1.59 6.66 26.24
N GLY A 32 0.77 7.39 27.02
CA GLY A 32 0.40 7.03 28.39
C GLY A 32 -0.57 5.85 28.52
N ALA A 33 -1.31 5.51 27.47
CA ALA A 33 -2.23 4.38 27.40
C ALA A 33 -1.66 3.20 26.58
N GLY A 34 -0.41 3.34 26.11
CA GLY A 34 0.31 2.35 25.32
C GLY A 34 0.71 1.11 26.13
N SER A 35 0.71 -0.04 25.47
CA SER A 35 1.21 -1.31 26.04
C SER A 35 2.63 -1.59 25.56
N LEU A 36 3.45 -2.24 26.37
CA LEU A 36 4.76 -2.77 25.94
C LEU A 36 4.66 -3.77 24.78
N SER A 37 3.47 -4.34 24.55
CA SER A 37 3.20 -5.32 23.50
C SER A 37 2.92 -4.71 22.12
N ARG A 38 2.86 -3.37 22.01
CA ARG A 38 2.59 -2.68 20.74
C ARG A 38 3.53 -1.48 20.58
N ALA A 39 3.88 -1.18 19.34
CA ALA A 39 4.63 0.03 19.05
C ALA A 39 3.70 1.25 19.03
N SER A 40 4.19 2.41 19.48
CA SER A 40 3.53 3.69 19.20
C SER A 40 3.83 4.20 17.79
N ASP A 41 4.96 3.78 17.20
CA ASP A 41 5.28 3.98 15.79
C ASP A 41 6.18 2.83 15.31
N SER A 42 5.92 2.31 14.10
CA SER A 42 6.80 1.35 13.45
C SER A 42 6.72 1.39 11.93
N PHE A 43 7.89 1.35 11.28
CA PHE A 43 8.00 1.28 9.82
C PHE A 43 9.30 0.60 9.39
N ASN A 44 9.28 0.05 8.18
CA ASN A 44 10.37 -0.65 7.49
C ASN A 44 10.89 -1.92 8.19
N PHE A 45 10.24 -2.35 9.29
CA PHE A 45 10.39 -3.68 9.89
C PHE A 45 9.21 -4.58 9.52
N ASP A 46 9.51 -5.85 9.29
CA ASP A 46 8.53 -6.95 9.34
C ASP A 46 8.53 -7.55 10.74
N PHE A 47 7.36 -7.61 11.37
CA PHE A 47 7.16 -8.13 12.72
C PHE A 47 6.23 -9.35 12.76
N SER A 48 5.86 -9.88 11.59
CA SER A 48 4.90 -10.99 11.42
C SER A 48 5.28 -12.31 12.10
N GLY A 49 6.56 -12.48 12.44
CA GLY A 49 7.13 -13.64 13.14
C GLY A 49 7.45 -13.40 14.62
N GLY A 50 7.10 -12.24 15.18
CA GLY A 50 7.38 -11.89 16.58
C GLY A 50 8.81 -11.38 16.86
N GLU A 51 9.70 -11.49 15.89
CA GLU A 51 11.02 -10.84 15.82
C GLU A 51 10.97 -9.69 14.80
N LEU A 52 11.85 -8.69 14.92
CA LEU A 52 11.96 -7.63 13.92
C LEU A 52 12.88 -8.09 12.80
N LYS A 53 12.34 -8.21 11.60
CA LYS A 53 13.08 -8.52 10.37
C LYS A 53 13.03 -7.35 9.39
N THR A 54 13.85 -7.40 8.36
CA THR A 54 13.73 -6.51 7.21
C THR A 54 12.31 -6.52 6.64
N GLY A 55 11.70 -5.33 6.61
CA GLY A 55 10.37 -5.10 6.02
C GLY A 55 10.41 -4.92 4.50
N TYR A 56 9.25 -4.59 3.96
CA TYR A 56 9.11 -4.33 2.52
C TYR A 56 9.84 -3.06 2.08
N GLY A 57 10.31 -3.08 0.84
CA GLY A 57 10.97 -1.98 0.16
C GLY A 57 10.83 -2.15 -1.35
N LEU A 58 11.62 -1.39 -2.11
CA LEU A 58 11.66 -1.42 -3.56
C LEU A 58 13.05 -1.83 -4.04
N LYS A 59 13.13 -2.91 -4.80
CA LYS A 59 14.31 -3.28 -5.57
C LYS A 59 14.14 -2.84 -7.00
N LYS A 60 15.12 -2.12 -7.54
CA LYS A 60 15.05 -1.56 -8.90
C LYS A 60 14.59 -2.59 -9.93
N TYR A 61 13.53 -2.26 -10.67
CA TYR A 61 12.98 -3.10 -11.72
C TYR A 61 13.66 -2.75 -13.06
N LEU A 62 14.58 -3.61 -13.48
CA LEU A 62 15.47 -3.34 -14.61
C LEU A 62 14.76 -3.17 -15.97
N PRO A 63 13.69 -3.93 -16.30
CA PRO A 63 13.06 -3.80 -17.62
C PRO A 63 12.56 -2.39 -17.94
N LEU A 64 12.17 -1.61 -16.93
CA LEU A 64 11.71 -0.23 -17.10
C LEU A 64 12.72 0.82 -16.60
N ALA A 65 13.96 0.42 -16.30
CA ALA A 65 14.93 1.32 -15.67
C ALA A 65 15.41 2.48 -16.56
N ASN A 66 15.17 2.41 -17.87
CA ASN A 66 15.56 3.43 -18.85
C ASN A 66 14.42 4.41 -19.19
N PHE A 67 13.26 4.25 -18.56
CA PHE A 67 12.07 5.08 -18.79
C PHE A 67 11.71 5.86 -17.53
N THR A 68 11.20 7.08 -17.73
CA THR A 68 10.47 7.81 -16.68
C THR A 68 9.02 7.35 -16.73
N VAL A 69 8.70 6.27 -16.03
CA VAL A 69 7.40 5.58 -16.18
C VAL A 69 6.28 6.32 -15.46
N ARG A 70 5.24 6.69 -16.20
CA ARG A 70 4.00 7.24 -15.63
C ARG A 70 2.99 6.15 -15.29
N SER A 71 2.88 5.14 -16.15
CA SER A 71 2.00 3.98 -15.94
C SER A 71 2.54 2.75 -16.66
N ALA A 72 2.13 1.57 -16.22
CA ALA A 72 2.46 0.32 -16.91
C ALA A 72 1.38 -0.73 -16.73
N TRP A 73 1.20 -1.58 -17.74
CA TRP A 73 0.16 -2.62 -17.78
C TRP A 73 0.67 -3.89 -18.46
N LEU A 74 0.12 -5.04 -18.06
CA LEU A 74 0.36 -6.31 -18.74
C LEU A 74 -0.84 -6.64 -19.63
N PHE A 75 -0.66 -6.45 -20.93
CA PHE A 75 -1.61 -6.89 -21.93
C PHE A 75 -1.41 -8.38 -22.19
N THR A 76 -2.37 -9.20 -21.76
CA THR A 76 -2.34 -10.65 -21.97
C THR A 76 -2.94 -10.97 -23.33
N ARG A 77 -2.17 -11.62 -24.19
CA ARG A 77 -2.54 -11.86 -25.59
C ARG A 77 -2.11 -13.25 -26.03
N TYR A 78 -2.94 -13.88 -26.86
CA TYR A 78 -2.60 -15.08 -27.60
C TYR A 78 -2.38 -14.75 -29.09
N ASP A 79 -1.21 -15.10 -29.61
CA ASP A 79 -0.89 -14.96 -31.02
C ASP A 79 -1.41 -16.18 -31.78
N HIS A 80 -2.57 -16.02 -32.42
CA HIS A 80 -3.23 -17.10 -33.17
C HIS A 80 -2.44 -17.56 -34.41
N ASP A 81 -1.59 -16.72 -35.00
CA ASP A 81 -0.78 -17.08 -36.16
C ASP A 81 0.40 -17.96 -35.76
N LYS A 82 0.95 -17.76 -34.56
CA LYS A 82 2.08 -18.51 -34.00
C LYS A 82 1.67 -19.64 -33.03
N ASP A 83 0.39 -19.73 -32.69
CA ASP A 83 -0.17 -20.70 -31.73
C ASP A 83 0.49 -20.60 -30.34
N GLU A 84 0.88 -19.40 -29.92
CA GLU A 84 1.60 -19.16 -28.66
C GLU A 84 1.09 -17.96 -27.87
N ARG A 85 1.37 -17.95 -26.56
CA ARG A 85 1.10 -16.80 -25.70
C ARG A 85 2.16 -15.72 -25.94
N ASP A 86 1.72 -14.51 -26.25
CA ASP A 86 2.58 -13.36 -26.57
C ASP A 86 2.11 -12.13 -25.78
N ASP A 87 2.23 -12.21 -24.46
CA ASP A 87 1.90 -11.10 -23.57
C ASP A 87 2.80 -9.89 -23.85
N ILE A 88 2.23 -8.69 -23.75
CA ILE A 88 2.91 -7.43 -24.04
C ILE A 88 2.92 -6.58 -22.79
N MET A 89 4.12 -6.16 -22.38
CA MET A 89 4.27 -5.15 -21.33
C MET A 89 4.15 -3.77 -21.96
N LEU A 90 3.13 -3.02 -21.54
CA LEU A 90 2.90 -1.64 -21.95
C LEU A 90 3.41 -0.69 -20.88
N ALA A 91 4.00 0.42 -21.28
CA ALA A 91 4.42 1.49 -20.39
C ALA A 91 4.20 2.86 -21.05
N THR A 92 3.67 3.81 -20.29
CA THR A 92 3.61 5.21 -20.70
C THR A 92 4.71 5.98 -20.00
N ASP A 93 5.43 6.83 -20.72
CA ASP A 93 6.45 7.70 -20.12
C ASP A 93 5.87 9.02 -19.57
N ASP A 94 6.74 9.94 -19.16
CA ASP A 94 6.39 11.26 -18.67
C ASP A 94 6.03 12.27 -19.78
N ALA A 95 6.32 11.97 -21.04
CA ALA A 95 5.85 12.73 -22.20
C ALA A 95 4.45 12.29 -22.67
N GLY A 96 3.96 11.13 -22.19
CA GLY A 96 2.68 10.53 -22.59
C GLY A 96 2.80 9.48 -23.69
N MET A 97 4.02 9.18 -24.15
CA MET A 97 4.28 8.25 -25.23
C MET A 97 4.09 6.81 -24.74
N LEU A 98 3.43 5.98 -25.55
CA LEU A 98 3.23 4.57 -25.26
C LEU A 98 4.41 3.74 -25.79
N TYR A 99 4.88 2.84 -24.96
CA TYR A 99 5.93 1.89 -25.27
C TYR A 99 5.44 0.47 -25.00
N GLU A 100 5.91 -0.47 -25.80
CA GLU A 100 5.57 -1.87 -25.67
C GLU A 100 6.82 -2.76 -25.65
N ARG A 101 6.67 -3.93 -25.05
CA ARG A 101 7.66 -5.00 -25.07
C ARG A 101 6.95 -6.34 -25.04
N HIS A 102 7.10 -7.11 -26.12
CA HIS A 102 6.59 -8.48 -26.17
C HIS A 102 7.40 -9.38 -25.24
N ALA A 103 6.73 -10.30 -24.55
CA ALA A 103 7.37 -11.28 -23.66
C ALA A 103 8.40 -12.15 -24.41
N SER A 104 8.14 -12.43 -25.69
CA SER A 104 9.01 -13.19 -26.60
C SER A 104 10.36 -12.50 -26.90
N GLN A 105 10.44 -11.16 -26.75
CA GLN A 105 11.64 -10.36 -27.10
C GLN A 105 12.66 -10.22 -25.96
N GLY A 106 12.41 -10.84 -24.80
CA GLY A 106 13.30 -10.75 -23.63
C GLY A 106 13.30 -9.37 -22.97
N ALA A 107 14.39 -9.02 -22.28
CA ALA A 107 14.46 -7.81 -21.44
C ALA A 107 14.96 -6.54 -22.15
N SER A 108 15.30 -6.60 -23.44
CA SER A 108 16.31 -5.69 -24.01
C SER A 108 15.85 -4.46 -24.78
N SER A 109 14.59 -4.27 -25.16
CA SER A 109 14.14 -2.95 -25.63
C SER A 109 12.64 -2.86 -25.74
N PHE A 110 12.06 -1.83 -25.13
CA PHE A 110 10.72 -1.41 -25.51
C PHE A 110 10.78 -0.65 -26.84
N SER A 111 9.78 -0.84 -27.70
CA SER A 111 9.53 -0.04 -28.89
C SER A 111 8.43 0.98 -28.61
N GLN A 112 8.53 2.16 -29.20
CA GLN A 112 7.44 3.13 -29.14
C GLN A 112 6.28 2.63 -30.01
N VAL A 113 5.07 2.74 -29.50
CA VAL A 113 3.84 2.50 -30.27
C VAL A 113 3.44 3.83 -30.92
N GLU A 114 3.43 3.85 -32.25
CA GLU A 114 3.03 5.04 -33.01
C GLU A 114 1.51 5.28 -32.96
N GLY A 115 1.07 6.49 -33.30
CA GLY A 115 -0.37 6.81 -33.42
C GLY A 115 -1.11 7.08 -32.10
N VAL A 116 -0.43 6.99 -30.94
CA VAL A 116 -1.04 7.25 -29.63
C VAL A 116 -0.11 8.05 -28.70
N ASN A 117 -0.69 9.01 -28.00
CA ASN A 117 -0.02 9.80 -26.95
C ASN A 117 -1.06 10.25 -25.92
N PHE A 118 -0.73 10.13 -24.63
CA PHE A 118 -1.64 10.41 -23.52
C PHE A 118 -1.24 11.64 -22.71
N ALA A 119 -2.08 12.68 -22.73
CA ALA A 119 -1.93 13.86 -21.88
C ALA A 119 -2.16 13.55 -20.39
N ASP A 120 -2.99 12.55 -20.07
CA ASP A 120 -3.25 12.08 -18.70
C ASP A 120 -2.78 10.63 -18.50
N VAL A 121 -2.76 10.14 -17.24
CA VAL A 121 -2.44 8.74 -16.96
C VAL A 121 -3.55 7.86 -17.52
N PRO A 122 -3.28 6.96 -18.50
CA PRO A 122 -4.30 6.08 -19.03
C PRO A 122 -4.68 4.98 -18.04
N THR A 123 -5.92 4.53 -18.14
CA THR A 123 -6.45 3.33 -17.51
C THR A 123 -6.55 2.23 -18.57
N TYR A 124 -6.28 0.99 -18.15
CA TYR A 124 -6.15 -0.14 -19.06
C TYR A 124 -7.12 -1.26 -18.67
N ILE A 125 -7.61 -2.00 -19.65
CA ILE A 125 -8.29 -3.27 -19.43
C ILE A 125 -8.10 -4.19 -20.65
N ASN A 126 -7.88 -5.48 -20.40
CA ASN A 126 -7.80 -6.48 -21.46
C ASN A 126 -9.22 -6.89 -21.84
N TYR A 127 -9.47 -7.09 -23.13
CA TYR A 127 -10.76 -7.47 -23.69
C TYR A 127 -10.57 -8.38 -24.89
N ARG A 128 -11.59 -9.18 -25.25
CA ARG A 128 -11.59 -9.99 -26.47
C ARG A 128 -12.60 -9.45 -27.47
N LEU A 129 -12.12 -8.69 -28.45
CA LEU A 129 -12.94 -8.01 -29.45
C LEU A 129 -12.98 -8.81 -30.75
N TYR A 130 -14.18 -9.23 -31.18
CA TYR A 130 -14.38 -9.98 -32.42
C TYR A 130 -13.52 -11.24 -32.58
N GLY A 131 -13.06 -11.82 -31.46
CA GLY A 131 -12.21 -13.02 -31.44
C GLY A 131 -10.75 -12.74 -31.12
N ASP A 132 -10.29 -11.50 -31.26
CA ASP A 132 -8.90 -11.07 -31.03
C ASP A 132 -8.74 -10.49 -29.62
N ASP A 133 -7.60 -10.76 -28.98
CA ASP A 133 -7.24 -10.09 -27.73
C ASP A 133 -6.82 -8.64 -28.02
N VAL A 134 -7.38 -7.70 -27.28
CA VAL A 134 -7.06 -6.27 -27.36
C VAL A 134 -6.90 -5.69 -25.96
N VAL A 135 -6.18 -4.58 -25.87
CA VAL A 135 -6.19 -3.70 -24.70
C VAL A 135 -6.97 -2.43 -25.03
N LEU A 136 -7.86 -2.06 -24.13
CA LEU A 136 -8.55 -0.77 -24.17
C LEU A 136 -7.79 0.20 -23.27
N MET A 137 -7.43 1.36 -23.82
CA MET A 137 -6.62 2.38 -23.15
C MET A 137 -7.41 3.68 -23.10
N CYS A 138 -7.77 4.13 -21.90
CA CYS A 138 -8.70 5.23 -21.72
C CYS A 138 -8.14 6.32 -20.82
N SER A 139 -8.30 7.58 -21.22
CA SER A 139 -8.06 8.74 -20.36
C SER A 139 -9.15 9.79 -20.57
N VAL A 140 -9.36 10.65 -19.57
CA VAL A 140 -10.34 11.74 -19.65
C VAL A 140 -9.99 12.76 -20.72
N LYS A 141 -8.71 12.97 -21.02
CA LYS A 141 -8.26 13.97 -22.01
C LYS A 141 -8.10 13.41 -23.41
N ASP A 142 -7.76 12.13 -23.51
CA ASP A 142 -7.32 11.53 -24.77
C ASP A 142 -8.43 10.66 -25.39
N GLY A 143 -9.42 10.24 -24.60
CA GLY A 143 -10.52 9.36 -25.01
C GLY A 143 -10.12 7.89 -24.91
N MET A 144 -10.77 7.04 -25.71
CA MET A 144 -10.55 5.59 -25.74
C MET A 144 -9.76 5.19 -26.99
N TYR A 145 -8.70 4.42 -26.79
CA TYR A 145 -7.92 3.77 -27.82
C TYR A 145 -8.01 2.26 -27.69
N VAL A 146 -7.98 1.57 -28.82
CA VAL A 146 -7.92 0.10 -28.90
C VAL A 146 -6.61 -0.30 -29.55
N TYR A 147 -5.93 -1.26 -28.94
CA TYR A 147 -4.67 -1.79 -29.45
C TYR A 147 -4.66 -3.32 -29.36
N ASP A 148 -4.21 -3.98 -30.42
CA ASP A 148 -4.18 -5.44 -30.53
C ASP A 148 -2.76 -6.03 -30.42
N GLY A 149 -1.76 -5.19 -30.21
CA GLY A 149 -0.36 -5.63 -30.13
C GLY A 149 0.36 -5.77 -31.47
N VAL A 150 -0.27 -5.40 -32.59
CA VAL A 150 0.29 -5.58 -33.93
C VAL A 150 0.05 -4.37 -34.84
N ARG A 151 -1.18 -3.88 -34.92
CA ARG A 151 -1.59 -2.76 -35.77
C ARG A 151 -1.54 -1.46 -34.97
N GLU A 152 -1.31 -0.33 -35.64
CA GLU A 152 -1.37 0.98 -34.99
C GLU A 152 -2.70 1.15 -34.20
N PRO A 153 -2.64 1.61 -32.94
CA PRO A 153 -3.84 1.86 -32.14
C PRO A 153 -4.79 2.81 -32.86
N TYR A 154 -6.09 2.52 -32.78
CA TYR A 154 -7.12 3.41 -33.31
C TYR A 154 -7.96 4.00 -32.18
N LYS A 155 -8.44 5.23 -32.40
CA LYS A 155 -9.29 5.96 -31.46
C LYS A 155 -10.76 5.62 -31.70
N VAL A 156 -11.53 5.50 -30.62
CA VAL A 156 -12.99 5.37 -30.66
C VAL A 156 -13.59 6.76 -30.38
N ASP A 157 -14.13 7.40 -31.42
CA ASP A 157 -14.53 8.81 -31.35
C ASP A 157 -15.75 9.05 -30.45
N ASP A 158 -16.72 8.13 -30.43
CA ASP A 158 -17.97 8.26 -29.67
C ASP A 158 -17.88 7.70 -28.24
N ALA A 159 -16.70 7.26 -27.81
CA ALA A 159 -16.50 6.76 -26.45
C ALA A 159 -16.58 7.90 -25.41
N PRO A 160 -17.21 7.66 -24.25
CA PRO A 160 -17.25 8.65 -23.18
C PRO A 160 -15.85 8.90 -22.61
N LEU A 161 -15.67 10.04 -21.93
CA LEU A 161 -14.41 10.39 -21.26
C LEU A 161 -14.25 9.58 -19.98
N ILE A 162 -13.67 8.39 -20.08
CA ILE A 162 -13.64 7.36 -19.04
C ILE A 162 -12.63 7.69 -17.91
N THR A 163 -13.04 7.48 -16.67
CA THR A 163 -12.21 7.61 -15.44
C THR A 163 -11.92 6.27 -14.75
N SER A 164 -12.81 5.28 -14.88
CA SER A 164 -12.65 3.92 -14.35
C SER A 164 -13.41 2.94 -15.22
N MET A 165 -12.92 1.70 -15.32
CA MET A 165 -13.51 0.65 -16.14
C MET A 165 -13.66 -0.65 -15.37
N ALA A 166 -14.70 -1.42 -15.69
CA ALA A 166 -14.87 -2.79 -15.24
C ALA A 166 -15.56 -3.62 -16.33
N LEU A 167 -14.97 -4.77 -16.67
CA LEU A 167 -15.63 -5.77 -17.51
C LEU A 167 -16.59 -6.61 -16.66
N HIS A 168 -17.85 -6.67 -17.06
CA HIS A 168 -18.87 -7.47 -16.38
C HIS A 168 -19.76 -8.17 -17.41
N GLY A 169 -19.69 -9.50 -17.45
CA GLY A 169 -20.19 -10.25 -18.61
C GLY A 169 -19.42 -9.83 -19.86
N GLU A 170 -20.14 -9.51 -20.92
CA GLU A 170 -19.59 -9.08 -22.21
C GLU A 170 -19.70 -7.56 -22.42
N ARG A 171 -19.92 -6.80 -21.33
CA ARG A 171 -20.08 -5.33 -21.37
C ARG A 171 -19.03 -4.63 -20.53
N LEU A 172 -18.59 -3.48 -21.03
CA LEU A 172 -17.75 -2.56 -20.27
C LEU A 172 -18.65 -1.61 -19.49
N PHE A 173 -18.48 -1.54 -18.17
CA PHE A 173 -19.09 -0.53 -17.32
C PHE A 173 -18.05 0.50 -16.93
N VAL A 174 -18.39 1.79 -17.02
CA VAL A 174 -17.44 2.88 -16.84
C VAL A 174 -18.01 4.05 -16.04
N THR A 175 -17.14 4.67 -15.25
CA THR A 175 -17.38 6.02 -14.72
C THR A 175 -16.76 7.04 -15.65
N VAL A 176 -17.32 8.25 -15.71
CA VAL A 176 -16.94 9.28 -16.69
C VAL A 176 -16.50 10.58 -16.03
N GLY A 177 -15.71 11.40 -16.74
CA GLY A 177 -15.25 12.70 -16.28
C GLY A 177 -16.28 13.83 -16.43
N GLY A 178 -17.29 13.63 -17.28
CA GLY A 178 -18.40 14.56 -17.55
C GLY A 178 -19.49 14.49 -16.48
N GLU A 179 -20.67 13.97 -16.82
CA GLU A 179 -21.76 13.76 -15.85
C GLU A 179 -21.40 12.65 -14.86
N LYS A 180 -20.74 13.02 -13.76
CA LYS A 180 -20.21 12.09 -12.75
C LYS A 180 -21.26 11.32 -11.95
N LYS A 181 -22.54 11.51 -12.27
CA LYS A 181 -23.68 10.78 -11.70
C LYS A 181 -24.13 9.59 -12.56
N ASP A 182 -23.53 9.45 -13.74
CA ASP A 182 -23.90 8.42 -14.71
C ASP A 182 -22.90 7.27 -14.72
N LEU A 183 -23.43 6.05 -14.58
CA LEU A 183 -22.70 4.83 -14.89
C LEU A 183 -22.98 4.48 -16.34
N TRP A 184 -21.97 4.60 -17.20
CA TRP A 184 -22.07 4.26 -18.62
C TRP A 184 -21.77 2.78 -18.84
N PHE A 185 -22.37 2.20 -19.88
CA PHE A 185 -22.06 0.86 -20.33
C PHE A 185 -22.04 0.76 -21.86
N SER A 186 -21.14 -0.06 -22.40
CA SER A 186 -21.02 -0.33 -23.83
C SER A 186 -22.10 -1.30 -24.32
N GLU A 187 -22.18 -1.48 -25.65
CA GLU A 187 -22.88 -2.62 -26.25
C GLU A 187 -22.31 -3.96 -25.74
N ASP A 188 -23.15 -5.00 -25.82
CA ASP A 188 -22.77 -6.39 -25.56
C ASP A 188 -21.78 -6.87 -26.63
N LEU A 189 -20.68 -7.50 -26.21
CA LEU A 189 -19.62 -8.02 -27.08
C LEU A 189 -18.83 -6.95 -27.87
N ASP A 190 -19.27 -5.69 -27.90
CA ASP A 190 -18.57 -4.58 -28.53
C ASP A 190 -18.36 -3.39 -27.55
N PRO A 191 -17.16 -3.27 -26.96
CA PRO A 191 -16.81 -2.18 -26.05
C PRO A 191 -16.54 -0.85 -26.78
N THR A 192 -16.60 -0.82 -28.11
CA THR A 192 -16.40 0.37 -28.94
C THR A 192 -17.71 1.04 -29.33
N ASN A 193 -18.85 0.36 -29.18
CA ASN A 193 -20.17 0.92 -29.43
C ASN A 193 -20.80 1.47 -28.13
N TRP A 194 -21.05 2.78 -28.11
CA TRP A 194 -21.63 3.52 -26.99
C TRP A 194 -22.99 4.13 -27.31
N ASP A 195 -23.56 3.82 -28.48
CA ASP A 195 -24.82 4.39 -28.93
C ASP A 195 -25.97 4.01 -28.01
N ALA A 196 -26.54 5.03 -27.35
CA ALA A 196 -27.66 4.90 -26.44
C ALA A 196 -28.90 4.37 -27.18
N SER A 197 -29.13 3.06 -27.09
CA SER A 197 -30.25 2.39 -27.76
C SER A 197 -30.66 1.13 -27.01
N LEU A 198 -31.79 0.52 -27.39
CA LEU A 198 -32.28 -0.72 -26.76
C LEU A 198 -31.37 -1.94 -26.98
N LYS A 199 -30.40 -1.84 -27.89
CA LYS A 199 -29.48 -2.94 -28.24
C LYS A 199 -28.01 -2.58 -28.03
N GLY A 200 -27.66 -1.31 -28.16
CA GLY A 200 -26.31 -0.79 -28.00
C GLY A 200 -25.91 -0.49 -26.55
N GLY A 201 -25.20 0.63 -26.38
CA GLY A 201 -24.79 1.15 -25.08
C GLY A 201 -25.87 1.96 -24.36
N GLY A 202 -25.49 2.57 -23.26
CA GLY A 202 -26.37 3.46 -22.50
C GLY A 202 -25.76 3.90 -21.17
N PHE A 203 -26.59 4.49 -20.33
CA PHE A 203 -26.19 4.94 -19.00
C PHE A 203 -27.27 4.69 -17.96
N ILE A 204 -26.84 4.61 -16.70
CA ILE A 204 -27.69 4.52 -15.52
C ILE A 204 -27.41 5.75 -14.65
N GLU A 205 -28.40 6.62 -14.53
CA GLU A 205 -28.29 7.84 -13.73
C GLU A 205 -28.52 7.53 -12.24
N MET A 206 -27.62 8.00 -11.37
CA MET A 206 -27.67 7.77 -9.92
C MET A 206 -27.70 9.10 -9.15
N THR A 207 -28.83 9.82 -9.17
CA THR A 207 -28.94 11.20 -8.66
C THR A 207 -28.98 11.40 -7.13
N ASP A 208 -28.76 10.36 -6.33
CA ASP A 208 -28.86 10.45 -4.87
C ASP A 208 -27.70 11.20 -4.17
N GLU A 209 -27.80 11.33 -2.84
CA GLU A 209 -26.88 12.11 -1.99
C GLU A 209 -25.48 11.49 -1.78
N ARG A 210 -25.16 10.32 -2.36
CA ARG A 210 -23.87 9.64 -2.13
C ARG A 210 -22.70 10.23 -2.93
N GLY A 211 -22.98 11.24 -3.74
CA GLY A 211 -22.00 11.99 -4.53
C GLY A 211 -21.58 11.29 -5.81
N ASP A 212 -20.46 11.77 -6.35
CA ASP A 212 -19.91 11.37 -7.65
C ASP A 212 -19.51 9.88 -7.68
N LEU A 213 -19.62 9.26 -8.86
CA LEU A 213 -19.18 7.90 -9.15
C LEU A 213 -17.68 7.95 -9.48
N ASN A 214 -16.86 7.34 -8.61
CA ASN A 214 -15.40 7.51 -8.68
C ASN A 214 -14.66 6.24 -9.13
N ARG A 215 -15.24 5.06 -8.89
CA ARG A 215 -14.66 3.79 -9.30
C ARG A 215 -15.76 2.77 -9.56
N VAL A 216 -15.60 1.97 -10.61
CA VAL A 216 -16.45 0.83 -10.90
C VAL A 216 -15.62 -0.45 -10.90
N ILE A 217 -16.17 -1.53 -10.34
CA ILE A 217 -15.56 -2.86 -10.34
C ILE A 217 -16.62 -3.94 -10.63
N SER A 218 -16.16 -5.07 -11.16
CA SER A 218 -16.95 -6.30 -11.28
C SER A 218 -16.55 -7.25 -10.15
N PHE A 219 -17.51 -7.68 -9.33
CA PHE A 219 -17.23 -8.49 -8.15
C PHE A 219 -18.44 -9.36 -7.79
N LEU A 220 -18.23 -10.63 -7.42
CA LEU A 220 -19.27 -11.59 -7.02
C LEU A 220 -20.53 -11.61 -7.92
N GLY A 221 -20.38 -11.45 -9.24
CA GLY A 221 -21.51 -11.48 -10.17
C GLY A 221 -22.37 -10.20 -10.21
N TYR A 222 -21.86 -9.08 -9.67
CA TYR A 222 -22.49 -7.77 -9.79
C TYR A 222 -21.47 -6.70 -10.20
N VAL A 223 -21.98 -5.57 -10.67
CA VAL A 223 -21.19 -4.35 -10.84
C VAL A 223 -21.33 -3.52 -9.56
N TYR A 224 -20.22 -3.13 -8.96
CA TYR A 224 -20.21 -2.23 -7.80
C TYR A 224 -19.62 -0.90 -8.20
N VAL A 225 -20.30 0.17 -7.81
CA VAL A 225 -19.89 1.55 -8.04
C VAL A 225 -19.55 2.17 -6.69
N PHE A 226 -18.27 2.45 -6.49
CA PHE A 226 -17.75 3.17 -5.35
C PHE A 226 -17.88 4.67 -5.63
N ARG A 227 -18.72 5.29 -4.82
CA ARG A 227 -19.08 6.71 -4.91
C ARG A 227 -18.32 7.48 -3.86
N GLU A 228 -18.43 8.80 -3.87
CA GLU A 228 -17.75 9.66 -2.89
C GLU A 228 -18.01 9.19 -1.45
N ARG A 229 -19.27 8.87 -1.11
CA ARG A 229 -19.69 8.52 0.27
C ARG A 229 -20.50 7.23 0.37
N GLY A 230 -20.33 6.29 -0.55
CA GLY A 230 -21.09 5.04 -0.50
C GLY A 230 -20.75 4.04 -1.60
N ILE A 231 -21.45 2.90 -1.57
CA ILE A 231 -21.31 1.84 -2.56
C ILE A 231 -22.70 1.48 -3.08
N SER A 232 -22.86 1.58 -4.39
CA SER A 232 -24.06 1.16 -5.12
C SER A 232 -23.76 -0.16 -5.84
N ARG A 233 -24.70 -1.11 -5.79
CA ARG A 233 -24.65 -2.37 -6.53
C ARG A 233 -25.61 -2.27 -7.71
N VAL A 234 -25.13 -2.65 -8.88
CA VAL A 234 -25.92 -2.77 -10.09
C VAL A 234 -25.99 -4.24 -10.45
N TYR A 235 -27.21 -4.76 -10.50
CA TYR A 235 -27.49 -6.04 -11.13
C TYR A 235 -27.59 -5.81 -12.63
N ALA A 236 -26.64 -6.38 -13.38
CA ALA A 236 -26.50 -6.14 -14.81
C ALA A 236 -26.32 -7.45 -15.58
N SER A 237 -27.21 -8.42 -15.33
CA SER A 237 -27.24 -9.69 -16.07
C SER A 237 -28.30 -9.65 -17.17
N GLY A 238 -27.97 -10.07 -18.39
CA GLY A 238 -28.96 -10.25 -19.45
C GLY A 238 -29.33 -8.95 -20.16
N ARG A 239 -30.63 -8.66 -20.31
CA ARG A 239 -31.11 -7.50 -21.07
C ARG A 239 -30.98 -6.23 -20.23
N GLN A 240 -30.70 -5.12 -20.91
CA GLN A 240 -30.63 -3.78 -20.29
C GLN A 240 -31.89 -3.41 -19.49
N THR A 241 -33.07 -3.90 -19.89
CA THR A 241 -34.34 -3.66 -19.19
C THR A 241 -34.39 -4.27 -17.78
N ASP A 242 -33.51 -5.23 -17.49
CA ASP A 242 -33.48 -5.97 -16.24
C ASP A 242 -32.47 -5.36 -15.26
N PHE A 243 -31.81 -4.26 -15.66
CA PHE A 243 -30.81 -3.60 -14.83
C PHE A 243 -31.48 -2.96 -13.62
N ALA A 244 -30.94 -3.25 -12.44
CA ALA A 244 -31.47 -2.75 -11.18
C ALA A 244 -30.35 -2.24 -10.29
N VAL A 245 -30.56 -1.07 -9.67
CA VAL A 245 -29.62 -0.45 -8.74
C VAL A 245 -30.11 -0.64 -7.31
N THR A 246 -29.22 -1.10 -6.43
CA THR A 246 -29.45 -1.17 -4.99
C THR A 246 -28.31 -0.50 -4.26
N ASN A 247 -28.62 0.40 -3.33
CA ASN A 247 -27.62 1.03 -2.47
C ASN A 247 -27.34 0.14 -1.26
N LEU A 248 -26.07 -0.21 -1.05
CA LEU A 248 -25.68 -1.17 0.01
C LEU A 248 -24.99 -0.50 1.18
N PHE A 249 -24.20 0.54 0.92
CA PHE A 249 -23.36 1.15 1.94
C PHE A 249 -23.41 2.67 1.84
N VAL A 250 -23.46 3.30 3.01
CA VAL A 250 -23.21 4.74 3.20
C VAL A 250 -22.00 4.85 4.10
N SER A 251 -20.95 5.47 3.59
CA SER A 251 -19.69 5.65 4.29
C SER A 251 -19.75 6.88 5.20
N GLY A 252 -19.16 6.79 6.40
CA GLY A 252 -18.93 7.95 7.25
C GLY A 252 -17.84 8.89 6.67
N GLY A 253 -16.91 8.34 5.90
CA GLY A 253 -15.81 9.05 5.25
C GLY A 253 -15.87 9.06 3.72
N ARG A 254 -15.12 9.96 3.07
CA ARG A 254 -14.97 9.96 1.61
C ARG A 254 -14.10 8.77 1.18
N ILE A 255 -14.54 8.00 0.19
CA ILE A 255 -13.80 6.85 -0.35
C ILE A 255 -12.74 7.35 -1.35
N TYR A 256 -11.52 6.83 -1.23
CA TYR A 256 -10.44 7.12 -2.16
C TYR A 256 -10.40 6.09 -3.30
N PRO A 257 -10.72 6.46 -4.55
CA PRO A 257 -10.91 5.49 -5.63
C PRO A 257 -9.66 4.69 -5.99
N GLY A 258 -8.46 5.28 -5.86
CA GLY A 258 -7.19 4.61 -6.15
C GLY A 258 -6.84 3.45 -5.19
N SER A 259 -7.56 3.35 -4.07
CA SER A 259 -7.41 2.26 -3.10
C SER A 259 -8.36 1.08 -3.32
N VAL A 260 -9.35 1.21 -4.21
CA VAL A 260 -10.38 0.19 -4.39
C VAL A 260 -9.81 -0.96 -5.23
N THR A 261 -9.61 -2.11 -4.59
CA THR A 261 -9.07 -3.32 -5.24
C THR A 261 -9.83 -4.57 -4.84
N VAL A 262 -10.16 -5.41 -5.82
CA VAL A 262 -10.72 -6.76 -5.62
C VAL A 262 -9.61 -7.68 -5.13
N CYS A 263 -9.81 -8.33 -3.99
CA CYS A 263 -8.85 -9.16 -3.28
C CYS A 263 -9.40 -10.58 -3.03
N GLY A 264 -9.82 -11.26 -4.09
CA GLY A 264 -10.44 -12.59 -3.98
C GLY A 264 -11.92 -12.49 -3.60
N ASP A 265 -12.27 -12.85 -2.37
CA ASP A 265 -13.64 -12.89 -1.84
C ASP A 265 -14.11 -11.57 -1.23
N ARG A 266 -13.28 -10.51 -1.29
CA ARG A 266 -13.51 -9.20 -0.68
C ARG A 266 -12.94 -8.09 -1.57
N VAL A 267 -13.40 -6.88 -1.34
CA VAL A 267 -12.84 -5.64 -1.91
C VAL A 267 -12.27 -4.82 -0.77
N LEU A 268 -11.01 -4.41 -0.89
CA LEU A 268 -10.39 -3.50 0.08
C LEU A 268 -10.41 -2.08 -0.48
N PHE A 269 -10.63 -1.12 0.41
CA PHE A 269 -10.59 0.30 0.06
C PHE A 269 -10.30 1.16 1.30
N LEU A 270 -9.71 2.31 1.06
CA LEU A 270 -9.42 3.36 2.03
C LEU A 270 -10.48 4.45 1.94
N ALA A 271 -10.98 4.88 3.09
CA ALA A 271 -11.76 6.09 3.24
C ALA A 271 -11.05 7.08 4.19
N THR A 272 -11.51 8.32 4.25
CA THR A 272 -10.94 9.37 5.12
C THR A 272 -10.87 8.97 6.59
N ASP A 273 -11.73 8.06 7.04
CA ASP A 273 -11.81 7.59 8.41
C ASP A 273 -11.17 6.20 8.62
N GLY A 274 -10.59 5.57 7.59
CA GLY A 274 -9.76 4.36 7.72
C GLY A 274 -9.94 3.32 6.62
N LEU A 275 -9.31 2.16 6.80
CA LEU A 275 -9.31 1.07 5.82
C LEU A 275 -10.51 0.13 6.04
N TYR A 276 -11.15 -0.30 4.96
CA TYR A 276 -12.34 -1.13 4.98
C TYR A 276 -12.17 -2.39 4.11
N ALA A 277 -12.85 -3.45 4.51
CA ALA A 277 -13.07 -4.65 3.71
C ALA A 277 -14.56 -4.81 3.42
N PHE A 278 -14.91 -4.99 2.15
CA PHE A 278 -16.28 -5.16 1.67
C PHE A 278 -16.47 -6.56 1.09
N ASP A 279 -17.50 -7.27 1.52
CA ASP A 279 -17.78 -8.66 1.14
C ASP A 279 -18.88 -8.81 0.05
N GLY A 280 -19.34 -7.69 -0.53
CA GLY A 280 -20.47 -7.66 -1.48
C GLY A 280 -21.79 -7.25 -0.85
N ALA A 281 -21.88 -7.22 0.49
CA ALA A 281 -23.05 -6.75 1.22
C ALA A 281 -22.70 -5.75 2.31
N ASN A 282 -21.67 -6.04 3.11
CA ASN A 282 -21.26 -5.26 4.27
C ASN A 282 -19.83 -4.74 4.12
N ALA A 283 -19.59 -3.52 4.58
CA ALA A 283 -18.26 -2.96 4.72
C ALA A 283 -17.86 -2.92 6.20
N THR A 284 -16.73 -3.52 6.54
CA THR A 284 -16.19 -3.57 7.91
C THR A 284 -14.85 -2.84 7.97
N LYS A 285 -14.70 -1.93 8.94
CA LYS A 285 -13.42 -1.27 9.19
C LYS A 285 -12.38 -2.28 9.68
N ILE A 286 -11.24 -2.32 9.03
CA ILE A 286 -10.10 -3.18 9.36
C ILE A 286 -8.89 -2.33 9.76
N LEU A 287 -7.92 -2.95 10.44
CA LEU A 287 -6.69 -2.27 10.90
C LEU A 287 -6.97 -0.94 11.61
N GLY A 288 -8.01 -0.86 12.45
CA GLY A 288 -8.43 0.40 13.09
C GLY A 288 -7.27 1.18 13.72
N LYS A 289 -6.37 0.46 14.40
CA LYS A 289 -5.16 0.97 15.08
C LYS A 289 -4.06 1.54 14.17
N VAL A 290 -4.19 1.34 12.86
CA VAL A 290 -3.27 1.88 11.83
C VAL A 290 -3.84 3.16 11.23
N THR A 291 -5.11 3.50 11.48
CA THR A 291 -5.76 4.67 10.87
C THR A 291 -5.00 5.96 11.15
N GLY A 292 -4.51 6.17 12.37
CA GLY A 292 -3.77 7.38 12.76
C GLY A 292 -2.48 7.66 11.96
N VAL A 293 -1.93 6.70 11.22
CA VAL A 293 -0.73 6.93 10.39
C VAL A 293 -1.06 7.52 9.01
N ILE A 294 -2.33 7.45 8.59
CA ILE A 294 -2.77 7.86 7.25
C ILE A 294 -3.20 9.33 7.31
N SER A 295 -2.43 10.24 6.69
CA SER A 295 -2.82 11.65 6.59
C SER A 295 -3.67 11.93 5.36
N SER A 296 -3.43 11.24 4.23
CA SER A 296 -4.22 11.40 3.02
C SER A 296 -4.15 10.18 2.10
N GLY A 297 -5.27 9.88 1.44
CA GLY A 297 -5.40 8.90 0.36
C GLY A 297 -5.69 9.50 -1.01
N GLU A 298 -5.59 10.82 -1.20
CA GLU A 298 -6.04 11.48 -2.45
C GLU A 298 -5.32 10.98 -3.72
N ARG A 299 -4.06 10.59 -3.58
CA ARG A 299 -3.23 10.07 -4.67
C ARG A 299 -2.84 8.61 -4.47
N CYS A 300 -3.51 7.89 -3.57
CA CYS A 300 -3.21 6.49 -3.30
C CYS A 300 -3.31 5.63 -4.55
N ALA A 301 -2.50 4.58 -4.60
CA ALA A 301 -2.64 3.49 -5.56
C ALA A 301 -2.74 2.18 -4.79
N SER A 302 -3.33 1.17 -5.41
CA SER A 302 -3.43 -0.16 -4.83
C SER A 302 -3.30 -1.26 -5.86
N ALA A 303 -2.91 -2.45 -5.39
CA ALA A 303 -2.87 -3.66 -6.18
C ALA A 303 -3.11 -4.88 -5.29
N TYR A 304 -3.46 -6.00 -5.92
CA TYR A 304 -3.61 -7.29 -5.25
C TYR A 304 -2.90 -8.37 -6.05
N ARG A 305 -2.03 -9.12 -5.37
CA ARG A 305 -1.32 -10.28 -5.94
C ARG A 305 -0.93 -11.24 -4.82
N ASP A 306 -0.98 -12.54 -5.08
CA ASP A 306 -0.51 -13.60 -4.16
C ASP A 306 -1.04 -13.48 -2.71
N GLY A 307 -2.35 -13.24 -2.59
CA GLY A 307 -3.03 -13.13 -1.30
C GLY A 307 -2.73 -11.85 -0.52
N LYS A 308 -2.03 -10.88 -1.12
CA LYS A 308 -1.61 -9.63 -0.48
C LYS A 308 -2.19 -8.42 -1.19
N TYR A 309 -2.69 -7.50 -0.39
CA TYR A 309 -3.13 -6.17 -0.80
C TYR A 309 -2.00 -5.16 -0.54
N TYR A 310 -1.69 -4.37 -1.54
CA TYR A 310 -0.67 -3.34 -1.53
C TYR A 310 -1.37 -2.00 -1.65
N LEU A 311 -1.03 -1.05 -0.79
CA LEU A 311 -1.62 0.29 -0.78
C LEU A 311 -0.54 1.33 -0.52
N SER A 312 -0.43 2.32 -1.41
CA SER A 312 0.35 3.52 -1.15
C SER A 312 -0.53 4.62 -0.55
N PHE A 313 -0.01 5.41 0.37
CA PHE A 313 -0.73 6.56 0.94
C PHE A 313 0.26 7.59 1.50
N ARG A 314 -0.26 8.75 1.87
CA ARG A 314 0.53 9.81 2.51
C ARG A 314 0.45 9.70 4.03
N ARG A 315 1.61 9.81 4.66
CA ARG A 315 1.80 10.12 6.08
C ARG A 315 2.48 11.47 6.19
N ASP A 316 1.95 12.33 7.04
CA ASP A 316 2.65 13.54 7.42
C ASP A 316 3.73 13.22 8.46
N TYR A 317 4.85 13.93 8.37
CA TYR A 317 5.96 13.83 9.31
C TYR A 317 6.38 15.22 9.75
N THR A 318 6.78 15.34 11.00
CA THR A 318 7.16 16.64 11.58
C THR A 318 8.62 16.96 11.33
N THR A 319 9.02 18.22 11.52
CA THR A 319 10.43 18.64 11.46
C THR A 319 11.30 18.02 12.55
N GLN A 320 10.70 17.39 13.56
CA GLN A 320 11.41 16.65 14.62
C GLN A 320 11.72 15.20 14.22
N GLU A 321 11.06 14.70 13.19
CA GLU A 321 11.33 13.39 12.63
C GLU A 321 12.43 13.49 11.58
N GLU A 322 13.30 12.49 11.57
CA GLU A 322 14.29 12.38 10.50
C GLU A 322 13.58 12.01 9.19
N PRO A 323 13.83 12.73 8.07
CA PRO A 323 13.34 12.33 6.76
C PRO A 323 13.95 10.99 6.32
N ILE A 324 13.15 10.13 5.69
CA ILE A 324 13.56 8.79 5.26
C ILE A 324 13.32 8.59 3.76
N GLY A 325 14.31 8.03 3.06
CA GLY A 325 14.20 7.71 1.65
C GLY A 325 13.82 8.94 0.83
N CYS A 326 12.72 8.86 0.08
CA CYS A 326 12.20 9.94 -0.76
C CYS A 326 11.99 11.28 -0.03
N GLU A 327 11.76 11.26 1.29
CA GLU A 327 11.55 12.46 2.10
C GLU A 327 12.82 13.32 2.25
N ASN A 328 14.01 12.74 2.02
CA ASN A 328 15.27 13.49 1.95
C ASN A 328 15.46 14.16 0.61
N GLU A 329 14.81 13.62 -0.42
CA GLU A 329 14.98 14.05 -1.79
C GLU A 329 13.96 15.14 -2.14
N TYR A 330 12.78 15.13 -1.50
CA TYR A 330 11.64 15.99 -1.83
C TYR A 330 11.06 16.66 -0.58
N ALA A 331 10.70 17.94 -0.71
CA ALA A 331 10.00 18.66 0.35
C ALA A 331 8.57 18.14 0.59
N ASN A 332 7.93 17.53 -0.42
CA ASN A 332 6.56 17.04 -0.38
C ASN A 332 6.39 15.79 -1.27
N PRO A 333 6.77 14.59 -0.80
CA PRO A 333 6.45 13.35 -1.51
C PRO A 333 4.92 13.18 -1.66
N VAL A 334 4.50 12.48 -2.70
CA VAL A 334 3.08 12.26 -3.00
C VAL A 334 2.49 11.25 -2.01
N ASN A 335 3.06 10.05 -1.96
CA ASN A 335 2.66 8.98 -1.05
C ASN A 335 3.92 8.32 -0.50
N ASN A 336 4.40 8.73 0.67
CA ASN A 336 5.64 8.22 1.28
C ASN A 336 5.48 6.87 1.99
N MET A 337 4.28 6.30 2.07
CA MET A 337 3.99 5.06 2.78
C MET A 337 3.53 3.94 1.86
N LEU A 338 3.90 2.71 2.22
CA LEU A 338 3.40 1.46 1.66
C LEU A 338 2.85 0.59 2.79
N LEU A 339 1.59 0.17 2.66
CA LEU A 339 0.98 -0.90 3.43
C LEU A 339 0.97 -2.18 2.58
N VAL A 340 1.46 -3.28 3.15
CA VAL A 340 1.27 -4.63 2.61
C VAL A 340 0.47 -5.43 3.62
N LEU A 341 -0.72 -5.90 3.21
CA LEU A 341 -1.65 -6.65 4.04
C LEU A 341 -1.90 -8.03 3.45
N GLU A 342 -1.62 -9.08 4.22
CA GLU A 342 -1.96 -10.45 3.87
C GLU A 342 -3.41 -10.75 4.28
N ILE A 343 -4.27 -11.01 3.29
CA ILE A 343 -5.72 -11.08 3.50
C ILE A 343 -6.11 -12.27 4.39
N ALA A 344 -5.47 -13.43 4.19
CA ALA A 344 -5.83 -14.67 4.90
C ALA A 344 -5.53 -14.60 6.40
N THR A 345 -4.45 -13.93 6.81
CA THR A 345 -4.00 -13.90 8.20
C THR A 345 -4.23 -12.56 8.89
N GLY A 346 -4.54 -11.50 8.13
CA GLY A 346 -4.64 -10.13 8.63
C GLY A 346 -3.30 -9.52 9.05
N LYS A 347 -2.18 -10.20 8.76
CA LYS A 347 -0.84 -9.70 9.04
C LYS A 347 -0.49 -8.57 8.08
N TYR A 348 0.14 -7.53 8.60
CA TYR A 348 0.49 -6.36 7.81
C TYR A 348 1.93 -5.91 8.05
N SER A 349 2.45 -5.13 7.10
CA SER A 349 3.72 -4.42 7.17
C SER A 349 3.52 -2.99 6.71
N LEU A 350 4.25 -2.06 7.33
CA LEU A 350 4.30 -0.65 6.94
C LEU A 350 5.73 -0.29 6.53
N SER A 351 5.87 0.36 5.39
CA SER A 351 7.13 0.91 4.92
C SER A 351 6.99 2.41 4.69
N ARG A 352 8.03 3.17 5.04
CA ARG A 352 8.11 4.63 4.95
C ARG A 352 9.31 5.04 4.11
N GLY A 353 9.17 6.13 3.36
CA GLY A 353 10.20 6.70 2.52
C GLY A 353 10.18 6.17 1.09
N LEU A 354 9.02 5.67 0.64
CA LEU A 354 8.77 5.15 -0.71
C LEU A 354 7.71 6.03 -1.37
N ASP A 355 8.03 6.79 -2.42
CA ASP A 355 7.09 7.74 -3.04
C ASP A 355 6.25 7.10 -4.17
N ILE A 356 5.32 6.21 -3.82
CA ILE A 356 4.63 5.31 -4.78
C ILE A 356 3.32 5.92 -5.30
N THR A 357 3.22 6.11 -6.62
CA THR A 357 2.04 6.68 -7.30
C THR A 357 1.25 5.66 -8.12
N GLY A 358 1.82 4.48 -8.37
CA GLY A 358 1.18 3.43 -9.15
C GLY A 358 1.72 2.05 -8.84
N PHE A 359 0.95 1.03 -9.20
CA PHE A 359 1.36 -0.36 -9.17
C PHE A 359 1.03 -1.03 -10.49
N THR A 360 1.85 -1.98 -10.87
CA THR A 360 1.57 -2.91 -11.97
C THR A 360 1.97 -4.31 -11.55
N CYS A 361 1.19 -5.30 -11.94
CA CYS A 361 1.57 -6.70 -11.76
C CYS A 361 2.28 -7.17 -13.03
N ALA A 362 3.50 -6.67 -13.23
CA ALA A 362 4.33 -7.07 -14.36
C ALA A 362 4.78 -8.52 -14.16
N ASP A 363 4.68 -9.31 -15.24
CA ASP A 363 5.32 -10.62 -15.45
C ASP A 363 5.39 -11.53 -14.20
N ASP A 364 6.42 -12.38 -14.10
CA ASP A 364 6.67 -13.25 -12.95
C ASP A 364 7.37 -12.53 -11.79
N ALA A 365 7.75 -11.26 -11.93
CA ALA A 365 8.47 -10.48 -10.92
C ALA A 365 7.59 -10.08 -9.71
N GLY A 366 6.27 -10.24 -9.80
CA GLY A 366 5.34 -9.92 -8.71
C GLY A 366 4.71 -8.54 -8.87
N VAL A 367 4.69 -7.74 -7.80
CA VAL A 367 4.15 -6.37 -7.83
C VAL A 367 5.29 -5.39 -8.06
N VAL A 368 5.20 -4.60 -9.12
CA VAL A 368 6.12 -3.50 -9.43
C VAL A 368 5.44 -2.19 -9.05
N ALA A 369 6.09 -1.42 -8.19
CA ALA A 369 5.67 -0.07 -7.84
C ALA A 369 6.30 0.95 -8.79
N ILE A 370 5.55 2.00 -9.10
CA ILE A 370 5.96 3.16 -9.89
C ILE A 370 6.02 4.36 -8.94
N THR A 371 7.14 5.10 -8.96
CA THR A 371 7.32 6.28 -8.11
C THR A 371 6.80 7.55 -8.79
N SER A 372 6.66 8.64 -8.03
CA SER A 372 6.29 9.97 -8.57
C SER A 372 7.27 10.51 -9.63
N ARG A 373 8.53 10.03 -9.61
CA ARG A 373 9.56 10.34 -10.61
C ARG A 373 9.64 9.32 -11.75
N GLY A 374 8.71 8.37 -11.77
CA GLY A 374 8.67 7.30 -12.76
C GLY A 374 9.79 6.28 -12.68
N GLU A 375 10.49 6.20 -11.55
CA GLU A 375 11.34 5.04 -11.27
C GLU A 375 10.46 3.84 -10.91
N THR A 376 10.94 2.64 -11.23
CA THR A 376 10.20 1.41 -10.98
C THR A 376 10.97 0.45 -10.07
N GLY A 377 10.24 -0.24 -9.19
CA GLY A 377 10.84 -1.21 -8.29
C GLY A 377 9.90 -2.35 -7.93
N THR A 378 10.40 -3.58 -7.94
CA THR A 378 9.71 -4.74 -7.41
C THR A 378 9.54 -4.60 -5.90
N VAL A 379 8.33 -4.83 -5.41
CA VAL A 379 7.99 -4.80 -3.98
C VAL A 379 8.43 -6.10 -3.32
N GLU A 380 9.49 -6.04 -2.50
CA GLU A 380 10.06 -7.21 -1.83
C GLU A 380 10.57 -6.86 -0.42
N LYS A 381 10.89 -7.88 0.40
CA LYS A 381 11.43 -7.69 1.76
C LYS A 381 12.93 -7.35 1.74
N CYS A 382 13.29 -6.23 1.14
CA CYS A 382 14.67 -5.74 1.04
C CYS A 382 15.00 -4.59 2.00
N GLY A 383 13.99 -3.92 2.58
CA GLY A 383 14.17 -2.79 3.50
C GLY A 383 14.93 -1.61 2.89
N ARG A 384 14.82 -1.42 1.57
CA ARG A 384 15.48 -0.40 0.77
C ARG A 384 14.44 0.41 -0.03
N GLY A 385 14.76 1.66 -0.34
CA GLY A 385 14.21 2.36 -1.50
C GLY A 385 15.04 1.99 -2.73
N ILE A 386 14.63 2.45 -3.91
CA ILE A 386 15.27 2.07 -5.19
C ILE A 386 16.80 2.33 -5.14
N ASN A 387 17.22 3.47 -4.61
CA ASN A 387 18.62 3.90 -4.57
C ASN A 387 19.18 4.12 -3.15
N CYS A 388 18.45 3.76 -2.10
CA CYS A 388 18.84 4.07 -0.72
C CYS A 388 18.42 2.99 0.29
N SER A 389 19.14 2.89 1.40
CA SER A 389 18.73 2.05 2.54
C SER A 389 17.70 2.80 3.39
N LEU A 390 16.59 2.15 3.75
CA LEU A 390 15.57 2.78 4.57
C LEU A 390 15.86 2.57 6.05
N LYS A 391 15.72 3.64 6.83
CA LYS A 391 15.73 3.59 8.29
C LYS A 391 14.55 2.74 8.76
N LYS A 392 14.85 1.72 9.55
CA LYS A 392 13.89 0.82 10.20
C LYS A 392 13.70 1.29 11.62
N VAL A 393 12.45 1.39 12.07
CA VAL A 393 12.13 1.93 13.40
C VAL A 393 11.02 1.11 14.07
N TRP A 394 11.22 0.82 15.35
CA TRP A 394 10.21 0.29 16.25
C TRP A 394 10.25 1.05 17.57
N VAL A 395 9.17 1.74 17.92
CA VAL A 395 9.07 2.55 19.13
C VAL A 395 8.17 1.87 20.16
N VAL A 396 8.76 1.41 21.25
CA VAL A 396 8.03 0.97 22.44
C VAL A 396 7.63 2.21 23.25
N PRO A 397 6.33 2.41 23.55
CA PRO A 397 5.83 3.58 24.26
C PRO A 397 6.44 3.69 25.66
N LYS A 398 6.46 4.91 26.20
CA LYS A 398 6.92 5.16 27.57
C LYS A 398 5.92 4.59 28.56
N THR A 399 6.35 3.60 29.33
CA THR A 399 5.50 3.02 30.38
C THR A 399 6.14 3.18 31.75
N ASP A 400 5.31 3.15 32.78
CA ASP A 400 5.76 3.08 34.16
C ASP A 400 6.15 1.63 34.57
N MET A 401 6.14 0.66 33.64
CA MET A 401 6.46 -0.75 33.91
C MET A 401 5.77 -1.32 35.18
N GLY A 402 4.58 -0.81 35.52
CA GLY A 402 3.80 -1.23 36.68
C GLY A 402 4.14 -0.56 38.02
N THR A 403 5.04 0.44 38.06
CA THR A 403 5.33 1.19 39.30
C THR A 403 5.55 2.69 39.03
N ALA A 404 5.06 3.56 39.92
CA ALA A 404 5.23 5.01 39.79
C ALA A 404 6.66 5.50 40.12
N ASP A 405 7.46 4.65 40.77
CA ASP A 405 8.78 5.00 41.26
C ASP A 405 9.81 5.19 40.15
N LYS A 406 10.88 5.92 40.50
CA LYS A 406 12.03 6.08 39.62
C LYS A 406 12.74 4.74 39.46
N LYS A 407 12.98 4.37 38.22
CA LYS A 407 13.64 3.13 37.82
C LYS A 407 14.95 3.46 37.16
N THR A 408 15.87 2.51 37.19
CA THR A 408 17.11 2.59 36.40
C THR A 408 17.28 1.32 35.59
N VAL A 409 17.33 1.47 34.26
CA VAL A 409 17.81 0.42 33.36
C VAL A 409 19.30 0.28 33.57
N ARG A 410 19.73 -0.93 33.94
CA ARG A 410 21.13 -1.29 34.23
C ARG A 410 21.77 -2.09 33.12
N GLU A 411 20.97 -2.81 32.35
CA GLU A 411 21.46 -3.68 31.30
C GLU A 411 20.39 -3.89 30.22
N ILE A 412 20.84 -3.94 28.97
CA ILE A 412 20.04 -4.31 27.81
C ILE A 412 20.62 -5.60 27.24
N ARG A 413 19.75 -6.58 26.99
CA ARG A 413 20.11 -7.85 26.35
C ARG A 413 19.30 -8.07 25.08
N LEU A 414 19.97 -8.32 23.97
CA LEU A 414 19.34 -8.66 22.69
C LEU A 414 20.31 -9.42 21.79
N PHE A 415 19.76 -10.19 20.87
CA PHE A 415 20.45 -10.71 19.70
C PHE A 415 20.12 -9.86 18.48
N THR A 416 21.14 -9.55 17.68
CA THR A 416 20.99 -8.89 16.39
C THR A 416 21.99 -9.42 15.36
N LYS A 417 21.53 -9.61 14.12
CA LYS A 417 22.39 -10.02 12.99
C LYS A 417 23.12 -8.85 12.32
N SER A 418 22.71 -7.62 12.60
CA SER A 418 23.29 -6.41 12.00
C SER A 418 23.38 -5.27 13.00
N ALA A 419 23.98 -4.15 12.59
CA ALA A 419 24.12 -2.99 13.44
C ALA A 419 22.75 -2.38 13.75
N VAL A 420 22.48 -2.17 15.04
CA VAL A 420 21.21 -1.65 15.56
C VAL A 420 21.49 -0.63 16.64
N LYS A 421 20.76 0.48 16.64
CA LYS A 421 20.77 1.47 17.70
C LYS A 421 19.55 1.26 18.58
N ILE A 422 19.76 1.23 19.90
CA ILE A 422 18.68 1.36 20.88
C ILE A 422 18.75 2.73 21.53
N THR A 423 17.64 3.46 21.51
CA THR A 423 17.50 4.73 22.21
C THR A 423 16.50 4.56 23.35
N LEU A 424 16.99 4.60 24.59
CA LEU A 424 16.12 4.68 25.76
C LEU A 424 15.63 6.13 25.91
N LYS A 425 14.33 6.30 26.14
CA LYS A 425 13.70 7.63 26.28
C LYS A 425 12.93 7.69 27.60
N SER A 426 13.08 8.79 28.33
CA SER A 426 12.26 9.14 29.49
C SER A 426 11.58 10.48 29.23
N ASP A 427 10.88 10.99 30.23
CA ASP A 427 10.24 12.31 30.14
C ASP A 427 11.24 13.46 30.04
N THR A 428 12.50 13.25 30.45
CA THR A 428 13.49 14.34 30.59
C THR A 428 14.83 14.04 29.92
N ALA A 429 15.06 12.82 29.43
CA ALA A 429 16.36 12.43 28.90
C ALA A 429 16.25 11.30 27.87
N SER A 430 17.31 11.15 27.07
CA SER A 430 17.50 10.01 26.18
C SER A 430 18.92 9.45 26.29
N LEU A 431 19.09 8.16 26.06
CA LEU A 431 20.40 7.49 26.00
C LEU A 431 20.46 6.56 24.80
N GLU A 432 21.45 6.77 23.92
CA GLU A 432 21.71 5.90 22.77
C GLU A 432 22.70 4.78 23.13
N VAL A 433 22.43 3.57 22.63
CA VAL A 433 23.21 2.37 22.86
C VAL A 433 23.31 1.60 21.56
N ASN A 434 24.50 1.57 20.96
CA ASN A 434 24.72 0.86 19.70
C ASN A 434 25.01 -0.62 19.93
N PHE A 435 24.50 -1.51 19.09
CA PHE A 435 24.82 -2.93 19.03
C PHE A 435 25.38 -3.25 17.65
N THR A 436 26.40 -4.10 17.58
CA THR A 436 26.96 -4.61 16.32
C THR A 436 26.34 -5.98 16.01
N SER A 437 26.64 -6.57 14.85
CA SER A 437 26.25 -7.96 14.60
C SER A 437 26.89 -8.91 15.62
N GLY A 438 26.18 -9.97 15.99
CA GLY A 438 26.67 -11.01 16.89
C GLY A 438 26.06 -12.37 16.59
N ARG A 439 26.73 -13.45 17.01
CA ARG A 439 26.22 -14.83 16.87
C ARG A 439 25.32 -15.27 18.03
N ASP A 440 25.33 -14.53 19.13
CA ASP A 440 24.58 -14.82 20.35
C ASP A 440 24.10 -13.51 21.00
N VAL A 441 23.28 -13.62 22.04
CA VAL A 441 22.72 -12.51 22.81
C VAL A 441 23.83 -11.65 23.40
N GLN A 442 23.86 -10.39 22.96
CA GLN A 442 24.76 -9.37 23.48
C GLN A 442 24.19 -8.74 24.74
N ARG A 443 25.08 -8.31 25.64
CA ARG A 443 24.73 -7.64 26.90
C ARG A 443 25.47 -6.32 26.97
N LYS A 444 24.75 -5.21 27.11
CA LYS A 444 25.34 -3.89 27.32
C LYS A 444 24.85 -3.30 28.63
N ARG A 445 25.81 -2.98 29.50
CA ARG A 445 25.54 -2.25 30.75
C ARG A 445 25.27 -0.78 30.43
N VAL A 446 24.26 -0.24 31.07
CA VAL A 446 23.81 1.14 30.90
C VAL A 446 23.42 1.70 32.27
N SER A 447 23.27 3.02 32.36
CA SER A 447 22.73 3.66 33.55
C SER A 447 21.76 4.75 33.12
N PHE A 448 20.52 4.36 32.86
CA PHE A 448 19.48 5.26 32.40
C PHE A 448 18.30 5.24 33.36
N SER A 449 17.91 6.40 33.90
CA SER A 449 16.86 6.48 34.91
C SER A 449 15.67 7.31 34.46
N GLY A 450 14.48 6.90 34.87
CA GLY A 450 13.22 7.58 34.58
C GLY A 450 12.06 6.98 35.37
N ARG A 451 10.96 7.72 35.50
CA ARG A 451 9.68 7.18 36.01
C ARG A 451 8.98 6.40 34.92
N ARG A 452 8.80 7.03 33.76
CA ARG A 452 8.38 6.37 32.53
C ARG A 452 9.58 6.17 31.61
N ILE A 453 9.71 4.97 31.06
CA ILE A 453 10.81 4.62 30.17
C ILE A 453 10.22 3.93 28.93
N GLY A 454 10.54 4.50 27.77
CA GLY A 454 10.28 3.93 26.45
C GLY A 454 11.59 3.53 25.78
N MET A 455 11.49 2.89 24.63
CA MET A 455 12.64 2.38 23.90
C MET A 455 12.37 2.43 22.40
N GLU A 456 13.31 2.99 21.64
CA GLU A 456 13.31 2.93 20.19
C GLU A 456 14.40 1.97 19.73
N ILE A 457 14.07 1.10 18.79
CA ILE A 457 15.00 0.24 18.07
C ILE A 457 15.09 0.77 16.65
N SER A 458 16.29 1.10 16.18
CA SER A 458 16.49 1.58 14.81
C SER A 458 17.72 1.00 14.11
N SER A 459 17.66 0.89 12.78
CA SER A 459 18.76 0.40 11.94
C SER A 459 18.65 0.91 10.50
N TYR A 460 19.80 1.12 9.85
CA TYR A 460 19.90 1.38 8.40
C TYR A 460 20.43 0.17 7.62
N ALA A 461 20.75 -0.93 8.29
CA ALA A 461 21.20 -2.13 7.58
C ALA A 461 20.05 -2.68 6.72
N ASP A 462 20.38 -3.16 5.53
CA ASP A 462 19.38 -3.71 4.60
C ASP A 462 18.80 -5.01 5.14
N ASP A 463 19.68 -5.92 5.57
CA ASP A 463 19.31 -7.15 6.27
C ASP A 463 19.40 -6.96 7.79
N VAL A 464 18.27 -7.09 8.48
CA VAL A 464 18.15 -6.94 9.92
C VAL A 464 17.35 -8.09 10.48
N LEU A 465 17.82 -8.60 11.61
CA LEU A 465 17.05 -9.45 12.51
C LEU A 465 17.36 -9.03 13.93
N VAL A 466 16.34 -8.65 14.70
CA VAL A 466 16.43 -8.29 16.11
C VAL A 466 15.48 -9.16 16.93
N SER A 467 16.03 -9.90 17.90
CA SER A 467 15.23 -10.65 18.86
C SER A 467 14.53 -9.71 19.84
N ARG A 468 13.46 -10.17 20.49
CA ARG A 468 12.85 -9.45 21.62
C ARG A 468 13.91 -9.06 22.69
N PRO A 469 14.05 -7.77 23.03
CA PRO A 469 15.02 -7.34 24.02
C PRO A 469 14.52 -7.63 25.44
N SER A 470 15.47 -7.81 26.36
CA SER A 470 15.19 -7.83 27.80
C SER A 470 16.02 -6.80 28.54
N LEU A 471 15.36 -6.09 29.45
CA LEU A 471 15.92 -5.02 30.25
C LEU A 471 16.08 -5.50 31.69
N ILE A 472 17.24 -5.24 32.28
CA ILE A 472 17.44 -5.42 33.72
C ILE A 472 17.23 -4.07 34.39
N VAL A 473 16.23 -3.99 35.25
CA VAL A 473 15.77 -2.73 35.85
C VAL A 473 15.90 -2.82 37.37
N THR A 474 16.55 -1.84 37.97
CA THR A 474 16.53 -1.61 39.42
C THR A 474 15.47 -0.59 39.76
N HIS A 475 14.59 -0.93 40.70
CA HIS A 475 13.63 0.02 41.26
C HIS A 475 14.30 0.78 42.40
N GLY A 476 14.16 2.10 42.43
CA GLY A 476 14.58 2.89 43.57
C GLY A 476 13.77 2.45 44.80
N GLY A 477 14.43 1.82 45.76
CA GLY A 477 13.90 1.67 47.10
C GLY A 477 14.21 2.94 47.89
N PHE A 478 13.29 3.32 48.78
CA PHE A 478 13.54 4.30 49.83
C PHE A 478 14.80 3.97 50.63
#